data_AF-A0A0F9CS21-F1
#
_entry.id   AF-A0A0F9CS21-F1
#
_cell.length_a   1.000
_cell.length_b   1.000
_cell.length_c   1.000
_cell.angle_alpha   90.00
_cell.angle_beta   90.00
_cell.angle_gamma   90.00
#
_symmetry.space_group_name_H-M   'P 1'
#
loop_
_entity.id
_entity.type
_entity.pdbx_description
1 polymer ?
#
loop_
_entity_poly.entity_id
_entity_poly.type
_entity_poly.pdbx_seq_one_letter_code
_entity_poly.pdbx_strand_id
1 'polypeptide(L)'
;QPGSSEGLGLIEMETSLAADKTLRQNKGKLLLNDADISGYEIHAGVSYGKALEQPLMQLDQGSEGVISADNKIIGTYLHGLFEQSAAFEAILHWAGLQTIETMDYKQLQETDINKLADMIDDHIDTEKLMRLFED
;
A
#
# COMPACT_ATOMS: atom_id res chain seq x y z
N GLN A 1 18.65 13.96 -19.85
CA GLN A 1 19.26 12.62 -20.02
C GLN A 1 18.78 11.75 -18.85
N PRO A 2 18.64 10.43 -19.02
CA PRO A 2 18.39 9.54 -17.88
C PRO A 2 19.51 9.69 -16.84
N GLY A 3 19.14 9.65 -15.57
CA GLY A 3 20.07 9.70 -14.44
C GLY A 3 20.11 8.35 -13.71
N SER A 4 21.15 8.15 -12.91
CA SER A 4 21.27 7.01 -11.99
C SER A 4 21.79 7.49 -10.64
N SER A 5 21.45 6.79 -9.57
CA SER A 5 21.89 7.09 -8.21
C SER A 5 21.97 5.80 -7.40
N GLU A 6 22.95 5.73 -6.51
CA GLU A 6 23.06 4.62 -5.57
C GLU A 6 21.97 4.74 -4.49
N GLY A 7 21.30 3.61 -4.22
CA GLY A 7 20.41 3.49 -3.07
C GLY A 7 21.19 3.26 -1.77
N LEU A 8 20.47 2.97 -0.68
CA LEU A 8 21.09 2.69 0.62
C LEU A 8 21.91 1.38 0.66
N GLY A 9 21.83 0.54 -0.38
CA GLY A 9 22.56 -0.74 -0.45
C GLY A 9 22.07 -1.81 0.52
N LEU A 10 20.82 -1.69 1.01
CA LEU A 10 20.25 -2.60 2.02
C LEU A 10 19.58 -3.85 1.43
N ILE A 11 19.19 -3.79 0.16
CA ILE A 11 18.52 -4.88 -0.57
C ILE A 11 19.29 -5.07 -1.87
N GLU A 12 19.67 -6.32 -2.20
CA GLU A 12 20.37 -6.68 -3.44
C GLU A 12 19.40 -6.65 -4.64
N MET A 13 18.97 -5.43 -4.99
CA MET A 13 18.09 -5.14 -6.11
C MET A 13 18.41 -3.78 -6.74
N GLU A 14 17.99 -3.63 -7.98
CA GLU A 14 18.00 -2.37 -8.72
C GLU A 14 16.58 -2.05 -9.20
N THR A 15 16.30 -0.77 -9.38
CA THR A 15 15.03 -0.30 -9.93
C THR A 15 15.30 0.67 -11.07
N SER A 16 14.72 0.40 -12.22
CA SER A 16 14.74 1.33 -13.37
C SER A 16 13.37 1.95 -13.57
N LEU A 17 13.30 3.26 -13.82
CA LEU A 17 12.04 3.92 -14.19
C LEU A 17 11.71 3.60 -15.66
N ALA A 18 10.58 2.96 -15.90
CA ALA A 18 10.04 2.69 -17.23
C ALA A 18 9.24 3.88 -17.77
N ALA A 19 9.00 3.89 -19.09
CA ALA A 19 8.18 4.91 -19.74
C ALA A 19 6.71 4.81 -19.34
N ASP A 20 6.21 3.58 -19.26
CA ASP A 20 4.83 3.29 -18.86
C ASP A 20 4.74 3.08 -17.36
N LYS A 21 3.64 3.58 -16.78
CA LYS A 21 3.29 3.33 -15.38
C LYS A 21 2.51 2.03 -15.27
N THR A 22 2.84 1.23 -14.27
CA THR A 22 1.94 0.20 -13.75
C THR A 22 0.83 0.89 -12.98
N LEU A 23 -0.41 0.72 -13.44
CA LEU A 23 -1.64 1.14 -12.75
C LEU A 23 -2.61 -0.03 -12.76
N ARG A 24 -2.71 -0.75 -11.65
CA ARG A 24 -3.63 -1.88 -11.55
C ARG A 24 -4.06 -2.14 -10.12
N GLN A 25 -5.26 -2.70 -9.98
CA GLN A 25 -5.65 -3.37 -8.75
C GLN A 25 -5.09 -4.79 -8.75
N ASN A 26 -4.70 -5.27 -7.59
CA ASN A 26 -4.15 -6.60 -7.42
C ASN A 26 -4.64 -7.23 -6.11
N LYS A 27 -4.63 -8.56 -6.06
CA LYS A 27 -5.05 -9.36 -4.92
C LYS A 27 -4.13 -10.55 -4.77
N GLY A 28 -4.12 -11.15 -3.59
CA GLY A 28 -3.34 -12.35 -3.33
C GLY A 28 -3.16 -12.63 -1.85
N LYS A 29 -2.00 -13.18 -1.53
CA LYS A 29 -1.63 -13.65 -0.19
C LYS A 29 -0.35 -13.01 0.31
N LEU A 30 -0.39 -12.46 1.52
CA LEU A 30 0.79 -12.00 2.24
C LEU A 30 1.52 -13.22 2.85
N LEU A 31 2.77 -13.45 2.48
CA LEU A 31 3.48 -14.67 2.88
C LEU A 31 3.92 -14.68 4.36
N LEU A 32 3.81 -13.56 5.06
CA LEU A 32 4.11 -13.47 6.50
C LEU A 32 3.14 -14.30 7.35
N ASN A 33 1.86 -14.38 6.96
CA ASN A 33 0.82 -15.07 7.72
C ASN A 33 -0.31 -15.70 6.87
N ASP A 34 -0.13 -15.76 5.55
CA ASP A 34 -1.13 -16.23 4.57
C ASP A 34 -2.46 -15.42 4.55
N ALA A 35 -2.41 -14.16 5.02
CA ALA A 35 -3.55 -13.26 4.98
C ALA A 35 -3.96 -12.94 3.53
N ASP A 36 -5.26 -12.93 3.27
CA ASP A 36 -5.81 -12.35 2.05
C ASP A 36 -5.53 -10.86 2.00
N ILE A 37 -4.99 -10.42 0.88
CA ILE A 37 -4.66 -9.02 0.63
C ILE A 37 -5.25 -8.56 -0.70
N SER A 38 -5.55 -7.28 -0.74
CA SER A 38 -5.96 -6.54 -1.92
C SER A 38 -5.32 -5.16 -1.91
N GLY A 39 -5.11 -4.57 -3.08
CA GLY A 39 -4.47 -3.27 -3.14
C GLY A 39 -4.33 -2.80 -4.56
N TYR A 40 -3.47 -1.80 -4.73
CA TYR A 40 -3.15 -1.30 -6.06
C TYR A 40 -1.67 -1.02 -6.19
N GLU A 41 -1.19 -1.13 -7.42
CA GLU A 41 0.15 -0.74 -7.85
C GLU A 41 0.02 0.54 -8.67
N ILE A 42 0.70 1.61 -8.27
CA ILE A 42 0.84 2.86 -9.04
C ILE A 42 2.31 3.30 -9.02
N HIS A 43 3.11 2.78 -9.94
CA HIS A 43 4.53 3.07 -10.01
C HIS A 43 5.06 3.01 -11.45
N ALA A 44 6.15 3.73 -11.70
CA ALA A 44 6.91 3.63 -12.96
C ALA A 44 8.18 2.76 -12.79
N GLY A 45 8.56 2.44 -11.55
CA GLY A 45 9.74 1.64 -11.27
C GLY A 45 9.50 0.17 -11.60
N VAL A 46 10.46 -0.45 -12.28
CA VAL A 46 10.54 -1.90 -12.48
C VAL A 46 11.79 -2.37 -11.75
N SER A 47 11.58 -3.25 -10.77
CA SER A 47 12.65 -3.76 -9.92
C SER A 47 13.12 -5.14 -10.40
N TYR A 48 14.42 -5.39 -10.29
CA TYR A 48 15.06 -6.66 -10.63
C TYR A 48 16.24 -6.92 -9.69
N GLY A 49 16.62 -8.20 -9.53
CA GLY A 49 17.73 -8.60 -8.66
C GLY A 49 17.40 -9.81 -7.80
N LYS A 50 18.42 -10.37 -7.14
CA LYS A 50 18.29 -11.61 -6.36
C LYS A 50 17.35 -11.49 -5.18
N ALA A 51 17.24 -10.29 -4.59
CA ALA A 51 16.38 -10.10 -3.44
C ALA A 51 14.89 -10.42 -3.74
N LEU A 52 14.46 -10.28 -5.01
CA LEU A 52 13.10 -10.61 -5.43
C LEU A 52 12.81 -12.13 -5.48
N GLU A 53 13.82 -12.99 -5.29
CA GLU A 53 13.63 -14.43 -5.10
C GLU A 53 13.05 -14.76 -3.70
N GLN A 54 13.06 -13.78 -2.78
CA GLN A 54 12.39 -13.85 -1.48
C GLN A 54 11.22 -12.85 -1.45
N PRO A 55 10.09 -13.18 -2.10
CA PRO A 55 8.97 -12.26 -2.19
C PRO A 55 8.27 -12.07 -0.84
N LEU A 56 7.68 -10.89 -0.65
CA LEU A 56 6.85 -10.60 0.52
C LEU A 56 5.45 -11.21 0.38
N MET A 57 4.95 -11.30 -0.85
CA MET A 57 3.59 -11.74 -1.15
C MET A 57 3.50 -12.49 -2.48
N GLN A 58 2.47 -13.31 -2.61
CA GLN A 58 2.07 -13.94 -3.86
C GLN A 58 0.78 -13.29 -4.35
N LEU A 59 0.86 -12.52 -5.43
CA LEU A 59 -0.28 -11.89 -6.07
C LEU A 59 -0.78 -12.74 -7.25
N ASP A 60 -2.00 -12.44 -7.72
CA ASP A 60 -2.59 -13.06 -8.91
C ASP A 60 -1.71 -12.85 -10.15
N GLN A 61 -0.95 -11.76 -10.20
CA GLN A 61 -0.05 -11.39 -11.29
C GLN A 61 1.37 -11.97 -11.14
N GLY A 62 1.67 -12.65 -10.03
CA GLY A 62 3.00 -13.16 -9.72
C GLY A 62 3.50 -12.77 -8.34
N SER A 63 4.72 -13.18 -8.03
CA SER A 63 5.37 -12.82 -6.76
C SER A 63 5.69 -11.32 -6.70
N GLU A 64 5.48 -10.70 -5.55
CA GLU A 64 5.66 -9.25 -5.38
C GLU A 64 6.33 -8.93 -4.04
N GLY A 65 7.05 -7.81 -4.03
CA GLY A 65 7.75 -7.32 -2.87
C GLY A 65 9.01 -8.13 -2.57
N VAL A 66 9.60 -7.81 -1.42
CA VAL A 66 10.85 -8.39 -0.95
C VAL A 66 10.83 -8.44 0.57
N ILE A 67 11.42 -9.49 1.10
CA ILE A 67 11.87 -9.56 2.49
C ILE A 67 13.39 -9.77 2.48
N SER A 68 14.14 -8.98 3.25
CA SER A 68 15.60 -9.11 3.31
C SER A 68 16.01 -10.44 3.93
N ALA A 69 17.18 -10.96 3.55
CA ALA A 69 17.67 -12.25 4.04
C ALA A 69 17.84 -12.31 5.58
N ASP A 70 18.03 -11.16 6.23
CA ASP A 70 18.10 -11.05 7.69
C ASP A 70 16.74 -10.79 8.35
N ASN A 71 15.66 -10.79 7.56
CA ASN A 71 14.26 -10.59 7.96
C ASN A 71 13.99 -9.24 8.66
N LYS A 72 14.75 -8.19 8.34
CA LYS A 72 14.62 -6.86 8.97
C LYS A 72 14.02 -5.79 8.07
N ILE A 73 13.95 -6.04 6.77
CA ILE A 73 13.48 -5.06 5.80
C ILE A 73 12.46 -5.74 4.90
N ILE A 74 11.31 -5.12 4.76
CA ILE A 74 10.32 -5.46 3.74
C ILE A 74 10.18 -4.30 2.76
N GLY A 75 9.92 -4.62 1.50
CA GLY A 75 9.62 -3.65 0.44
C GLY A 75 8.53 -4.20 -0.47
N THR A 76 7.68 -3.31 -0.99
CA THR A 76 6.56 -3.67 -1.87
C THR A 76 6.07 -2.42 -2.61
N TYR A 77 5.57 -2.62 -3.84
CA TYR A 77 4.82 -1.62 -4.58
C TYR A 77 3.32 -1.61 -4.25
N LEU A 78 2.82 -2.63 -3.56
CA LEU A 78 1.40 -2.76 -3.26
C LEU A 78 0.99 -1.76 -2.17
N HIS A 79 0.12 -0.83 -2.56
CA HIS A 79 -0.54 0.09 -1.64
C HIS A 79 -1.79 -0.55 -1.00
N GLY A 80 -2.14 -0.13 0.21
CA GLY A 80 -3.36 -0.57 0.92
C GLY A 80 -3.15 -1.70 1.94
N LEU A 81 -1.93 -2.20 2.14
CA LEU A 81 -1.66 -3.27 3.11
C LEU A 81 -2.04 -2.89 4.55
N PHE A 82 -1.72 -1.67 4.98
CA PHE A 82 -2.01 -1.23 6.35
C PHE A 82 -3.50 -0.95 6.61
N GLU A 83 -4.33 -0.90 5.56
CA GLU A 83 -5.78 -0.68 5.66
C GLU A 83 -6.54 -2.00 5.88
N GLN A 84 -5.84 -3.13 5.80
CA GLN A 84 -6.39 -4.47 5.98
C GLN A 84 -5.88 -5.07 7.28
N SER A 85 -6.78 -5.28 8.25
CA SER A 85 -6.41 -5.69 9.61
C SER A 85 -5.49 -6.91 9.65
N ALA A 86 -5.75 -7.95 8.86
CA ALA A 86 -4.92 -9.15 8.85
C ALA A 86 -3.48 -8.92 8.33
N ALA A 87 -3.30 -8.02 7.36
CA ALA A 87 -1.98 -7.67 6.84
C ALA A 87 -1.25 -6.68 7.76
N PHE A 88 -1.98 -5.72 8.31
CA PHE A 88 -1.51 -4.81 9.35
C PHE A 88 -0.98 -5.59 10.56
N GLU A 89 -1.75 -6.55 11.07
CA GLU A 89 -1.36 -7.43 12.16
C GLU A 89 -0.10 -8.24 11.82
N ALA A 90 -0.03 -8.81 10.62
CA ALA A 90 1.12 -9.58 10.17
C ALA A 90 2.41 -8.75 10.18
N ILE A 91 2.34 -7.53 9.65
CA ILE A 91 3.49 -6.61 9.58
C ILE A 91 3.92 -6.18 10.98
N LEU A 92 2.98 -5.91 11.89
CA LEU A 92 3.30 -5.56 13.27
C LEU A 92 3.89 -6.73 14.06
N HIS A 93 3.37 -7.94 13.86
CA HIS A 93 3.96 -9.15 14.43
C HIS A 93 5.37 -9.40 13.91
N TRP A 94 5.58 -9.25 12.59
CA TRP A 94 6.90 -9.30 11.98
C TRP A 94 7.86 -8.25 12.57
N ALA A 95 7.36 -7.04 12.85
CA ALA A 95 8.12 -5.98 13.50
C ALA A 95 8.36 -6.21 15.02
N GLY A 96 7.82 -7.29 15.59
CA GLY A 96 8.05 -7.73 16.97
C GLY A 96 6.94 -7.41 17.97
N LEU A 97 5.83 -6.79 17.55
CA LEU A 97 4.71 -6.50 18.42
C LEU A 97 3.92 -7.79 18.72
N GLN A 98 3.67 -8.09 19.99
CA GLN A 98 3.01 -9.34 20.41
C GLN A 98 1.50 -9.20 20.64
N THR A 99 1.05 -8.01 21.05
CA THR A 99 -0.35 -7.74 21.31
C THR A 99 -0.75 -6.55 20.46
N ILE A 100 -1.78 -6.75 19.65
CA ILE A 100 -2.26 -5.76 18.69
C ILE A 100 -3.70 -5.47 19.05
N GLU A 101 -4.00 -4.22 19.37
CA GLU A 101 -5.37 -3.75 19.42
C GLU A 101 -5.79 -3.45 17.99
N THR A 102 -6.66 -4.28 17.47
CA THR A 102 -7.09 -4.19 16.07
C THR A 102 -8.26 -3.22 15.99
N MET A 103 -8.09 -2.24 15.10
CA MET A 103 -9.12 -1.26 14.80
C MET A 103 -9.72 -1.61 13.44
N ASP A 104 -11.03 -1.48 13.31
CA ASP A 104 -11.68 -1.49 12.00
C ASP A 104 -11.37 -0.17 11.31
N TYR A 105 -10.27 -0.16 10.55
CA TYR A 105 -9.80 1.02 9.83
C TYR A 105 -10.87 1.55 8.86
N LYS A 106 -11.61 0.64 8.20
CA LYS A 106 -12.66 1.02 7.27
C LYS A 106 -13.80 1.72 8.02
N GLN A 107 -14.23 1.16 9.15
CA GLN A 107 -15.25 1.80 9.97
C GLN A 107 -14.79 3.16 10.51
N LEU A 108 -13.52 3.29 10.91
CA LEU A 108 -12.97 4.59 11.32
C LEU A 108 -13.01 5.59 10.16
N GLN A 109 -12.53 5.21 8.99
CA GLN A 109 -12.53 6.05 7.79
C GLN A 109 -13.94 6.52 7.43
N GLU A 110 -14.92 5.61 7.39
CA GLU A 110 -16.33 5.96 7.14
C GLU A 110 -16.88 6.91 8.21
N THR A 111 -16.52 6.70 9.47
CA THR A 111 -16.92 7.58 10.58
C THR A 111 -16.36 8.99 10.39
N ASP A 112 -15.11 9.12 9.98
CA ASP A 112 -14.47 10.42 9.79
C ASP A 112 -14.93 11.13 8.51
N ILE A 113 -15.28 10.39 7.46
CA ILE A 113 -15.92 10.95 6.25
C ILE A 113 -17.30 11.51 6.60
N ASN A 114 -18.11 10.79 7.38
CA ASN A 114 -19.43 11.27 7.80
C ASN A 114 -19.32 12.54 8.65
N LYS A 115 -18.37 12.59 9.60
CA LYS A 115 -18.12 13.82 10.36
C LYS A 115 -17.76 15.00 9.47
N LEU A 116 -16.96 14.78 8.42
CA LEU A 116 -16.62 15.83 7.47
C LEU A 116 -17.84 16.30 6.67
N ALA A 117 -18.70 15.38 6.25
CA ALA A 117 -19.96 15.71 5.59
C ALA A 117 -20.87 16.55 6.50
N ASP A 118 -21.05 16.14 7.76
CA ASP A 118 -21.84 16.89 8.75
C ASP A 118 -21.29 18.31 8.95
N MET A 119 -19.96 18.47 9.07
CA MET A 119 -19.33 19.79 9.18
C MET A 119 -19.53 20.66 7.95
N ILE A 120 -19.58 20.07 6.76
CA ILE A 120 -19.87 20.80 5.52
C ILE A 120 -21.32 21.26 5.53
N ASP A 121 -22.28 20.37 5.85
CA ASP A 121 -23.71 20.71 5.88
C ASP A 121 -24.03 21.80 6.93
N ASP A 122 -23.36 21.77 8.09
CA ASP A 122 -23.57 22.73 9.17
C ASP A 122 -22.99 24.13 8.88
N HIS A 123 -21.99 24.22 8.00
CA HIS A 123 -21.19 25.45 7.84
C HIS A 123 -21.09 25.99 6.42
N ILE A 124 -21.51 25.22 5.41
CA ILE A 124 -21.43 25.59 4.00
C ILE A 124 -22.83 25.54 3.40
N ASP A 125 -23.20 26.59 2.66
CA ASP A 125 -24.44 26.63 1.88
C ASP A 125 -24.26 25.76 0.63
N THR A 126 -24.44 24.45 0.80
CA THR A 126 -24.28 23.45 -0.26
C THR A 126 -25.26 23.68 -1.41
N GLU A 127 -26.46 24.21 -1.15
CA GLU A 127 -27.39 24.62 -2.21
C GLU A 127 -26.82 25.71 -3.11
N LYS A 128 -26.21 26.77 -2.53
CA LYS A 128 -25.54 27.80 -3.34
C LYS A 128 -24.39 27.24 -4.14
N LEU A 129 -23.59 26.34 -3.57
CA LEU A 129 -22.50 25.69 -4.30
C LEU A 129 -23.02 24.86 -5.48
N MET A 130 -24.08 24.08 -5.28
CA MET A 130 -24.68 23.27 -6.36
C MET A 130 -25.16 24.14 -7.53
N ARG A 131 -25.76 25.31 -7.24
CA ARG A 131 -26.18 26.26 -8.29
C ARG A 131 -25.02 26.83 -9.12
N LEU A 132 -23.77 26.80 -8.63
CA LEU A 132 -22.59 27.22 -9.40
C LEU A 132 -22.09 26.14 -10.39
N PHE A 133 -22.51 24.89 -10.22
CA PHE A 133 -22.13 23.78 -11.12
C PHE A 133 -23.17 23.49 -12.20
N GLU A 134 -24.33 24.15 -12.17
CA GLU A 134 -25.44 23.96 -13.12
C GLU A 134 -25.40 24.89 -14.36
N ASP A 135 -24.25 25.53 -14.65
CA ASP A 135 -23.97 26.29 -15.88
C ASP A 135 -23.19 25.46 -16.92
#